data_AF-A0A7K4NZ96-F1
#
_entry.id   AF-A0A7K4NZ96-F1
#
_cell.length_a   1.000
_cell.length_b   1.000
_cell.length_c   1.000
_cell.angle_alpha   90.00
_cell.angle_beta   90.00
_cell.angle_gamma   90.00
#
_symmetry.space_group_name_H-M   'P 1'
#
loop_
_entity.id
_entity.type
_entity.pdbx_description
1 polymer ?
#
loop_
_entity_poly.entity_id
_entity_poly.type
_entity_poly.pdbx_seq_one_letter_code
_entity_poly.pdbx_strand_id
1 'polypeptide(L)'
;MFAPDYNRWNGFYVFDLNSSDGFNLKGIITHSADDSRYYGMENARTFYIDDVLYTVSERYLKMNSFNDLEEINLIKLENTGKFIEYLEEEILR
;
A
#
# COMPACT_ATOMS: atom_id res chain seq x y z
N MET A 1 -5.88 28.62 -0.24
CA MET A 1 -4.44 28.37 -0.39
C MET A 1 -4.31 27.15 -1.27
N PHE A 2 -3.89 27.30 -2.53
CA PHE A 2 -3.71 26.18 -3.46
C PHE A 2 -2.36 25.54 -3.16
N ALA A 3 -2.34 24.29 -2.71
CA ALA A 3 -1.11 23.53 -2.67
C ALA A 3 -0.64 23.30 -4.13
N PRO A 4 0.67 23.36 -4.43
CA PRO A 4 1.14 23.07 -5.78
C PRO A 4 0.73 21.65 -6.19
N ASP A 5 0.51 21.43 -7.49
CA ASP A 5 0.30 20.12 -8.12
C ASP A 5 1.58 19.27 -8.02
N TYR A 6 1.95 18.88 -6.81
CA TYR A 6 2.88 17.79 -6.61
C TYR A 6 2.12 16.52 -6.95
N ASN A 7 2.65 15.75 -7.89
CA ASN A 7 2.19 14.39 -8.14
C ASN A 7 2.36 13.58 -6.83
N ARG A 8 1.27 13.40 -6.08
CA ARG A 8 1.27 12.76 -4.76
C ARG A 8 1.15 11.26 -4.96
N TRP A 9 2.30 10.62 -5.07
CA TRP A 9 2.38 9.16 -5.11
C TRP A 9 2.35 8.58 -3.70
N ASN A 10 1.57 7.51 -3.52
CA ASN A 10 1.52 6.71 -2.32
C ASN A 10 1.62 5.23 -2.68
N GLY A 11 2.49 4.50 -2.00
CA GLY A 11 2.71 3.09 -2.24
C GLY A 11 3.92 2.54 -1.50
N PHE A 12 4.38 1.38 -1.94
CA PHE A 12 5.47 0.64 -1.31
C PHE A 12 6.64 0.51 -2.28
N TYR A 13 7.84 0.83 -1.81
CA TYR A 13 9.07 0.45 -2.49
C TYR A 13 9.46 -0.94 -2.03
N VAL A 14 9.73 -1.83 -2.99
CA VAL A 14 10.24 -3.18 -2.73
C VAL A 14 11.69 -3.21 -3.15
N PHE A 15 12.57 -3.53 -2.20
CA PHE A 15 13.98 -3.66 -2.45
C PHE A 15 14.39 -5.12 -2.38
N ASP A 16 15.21 -5.54 -3.33
CA ASP A 16 15.95 -6.78 -3.25
C ASP A 16 17.28 -6.54 -2.53
N LEU A 17 17.66 -7.48 -1.67
CA LEU A 17 18.90 -7.42 -0.91
C LEU A 17 19.64 -8.73 -1.07
N ASN A 18 20.79 -8.66 -1.72
CA ASN A 18 21.64 -9.82 -1.92
C ASN A 18 23.13 -9.46 -1.70
N SER A 19 23.97 -10.46 -1.46
CA SER A 19 25.38 -10.24 -1.13
C SER A 19 26.27 -9.90 -2.33
N SER A 20 25.84 -10.16 -3.56
CA SER A 20 26.61 -9.90 -4.78
C SER A 20 26.35 -8.51 -5.37
N ASP A 21 25.09 -8.15 -5.50
CA ASP A 21 24.58 -6.94 -6.14
C ASP A 21 24.11 -5.89 -5.12
N GLY A 22 24.07 -6.24 -3.83
CA GLY A 22 23.74 -5.31 -2.76
C GLY A 22 22.24 -5.02 -2.64
N PHE A 23 21.92 -3.73 -2.45
CA PHE A 23 20.56 -3.24 -2.23
C PHE A 23 20.02 -2.59 -3.51
N ASN A 24 19.08 -3.24 -4.18
CA ASN A 24 18.54 -2.82 -5.46
C ASN A 24 17.03 -2.62 -5.40
N LEU A 25 16.52 -1.63 -6.13
CA LEU A 25 15.08 -1.46 -6.27
C LEU A 25 14.53 -2.61 -7.12
N LYS A 26 13.72 -3.47 -6.50
CA LYS A 26 12.99 -4.53 -7.19
C LYS A 26 11.78 -3.98 -7.94
N GLY A 27 11.07 -3.04 -7.32
CA GLY A 27 9.97 -2.33 -7.96
C GLY A 27 9.14 -1.50 -6.99
N ILE A 28 8.03 -0.98 -7.49
CA ILE A 28 7.11 -0.13 -6.73
C ILE A 28 5.68 -0.67 -6.83
N ILE A 29 4.99 -0.76 -5.69
CA ILE A 29 3.57 -1.12 -5.64
C ILE A 29 2.77 0.15 -5.33
N THR A 30 2.15 0.69 -6.37
CA THR A 30 1.39 1.95 -6.30
C THR A 30 -0.02 1.71 -5.76
N HIS A 31 -0.38 2.45 -4.72
CA HIS A 31 -1.74 2.49 -4.15
C HIS A 31 -2.49 3.78 -4.52
N SER A 32 -1.79 4.87 -4.80
CA SER A 32 -2.35 6.09 -5.40
C SER A 32 -1.27 6.82 -6.19
N ALA A 33 -1.62 7.32 -7.36
CA ALA A 33 -0.72 8.12 -8.22
C ALA A 33 -1.33 9.44 -8.68
N ASP A 34 -2.55 9.76 -8.24
CA ASP A 34 -3.31 10.88 -8.81
C ASP A 34 -4.26 11.52 -7.78
N ASP A 35 -4.10 11.19 -6.49
CA ASP A 35 -4.98 11.75 -5.48
C ASP A 35 -4.42 13.08 -4.96
N SER A 36 -5.18 14.14 -5.21
CA SER A 36 -4.99 15.46 -4.61
C SER A 36 -4.90 15.42 -3.07
N ARG A 37 -5.35 14.33 -2.44
CA ARG A 37 -5.38 14.12 -1.00
C ARG A 37 -4.20 13.28 -0.50
N TYR A 38 -3.47 13.81 0.49
CA TYR A 38 -2.31 13.19 1.14
C TYR A 38 -2.72 12.10 2.16
N TYR A 39 -3.79 11.35 1.89
CA TYR A 39 -4.43 10.47 2.85
C TYR A 39 -4.44 9.03 2.33
N GLY A 40 -4.39 8.06 3.25
CA GLY A 40 -4.55 6.64 2.92
C GLY A 40 -3.37 5.72 3.24
N MET A 41 -2.22 6.25 3.70
CA MET A 41 -1.02 5.46 4.03
C MET A 41 -0.66 5.45 5.53
N GLU A 42 -1.38 6.19 6.38
CA GLU A 42 -1.06 6.30 7.81
C GLU A 42 -1.01 4.93 8.51
N ASN A 43 -1.91 4.03 8.09
CA ASN A 43 -2.00 2.67 8.60
C ASN A 43 -1.51 1.62 7.61
N ALA A 44 -0.58 1.98 6.73
CA ALA A 44 -0.01 1.07 5.74
C ALA A 44 0.65 -0.15 6.41
N ARG A 45 0.41 -1.36 5.88
CA ARG A 45 0.99 -2.62 6.36
C ARG A 45 1.42 -3.50 5.19
N THR A 46 2.42 -4.34 5.41
CA THR A 46 2.86 -5.36 4.45
C THR A 46 2.86 -6.73 5.09
N PHE A 47 2.54 -7.75 4.31
CA PHE A 47 2.60 -9.15 4.70
C PHE A 47 3.19 -9.95 3.55
N TYR A 48 3.98 -10.97 3.85
CA TYR A 48 4.51 -11.91 2.87
C TYR A 48 4.07 -13.30 3.29
N ILE A 49 3.31 -13.97 2.42
CA ILE A 49 2.74 -15.29 2.66
C ILE A 49 2.94 -16.09 1.39
N ASP A 50 3.63 -17.23 1.50
CA ASP A 50 4.06 -18.06 0.38
C ASP A 50 4.79 -17.21 -0.69
N ASP A 51 4.29 -17.15 -1.92
CA ASP A 51 4.91 -16.41 -3.03
C ASP A 51 4.20 -15.07 -3.32
N VAL A 52 3.45 -14.53 -2.35
CA VAL A 52 2.64 -13.32 -2.53
C VAL A 52 3.02 -12.24 -1.52
N LEU A 53 3.31 -11.05 -2.03
CA LEU A 53 3.46 -9.83 -1.27
C LEU A 53 2.12 -9.10 -1.19
N TYR A 54 1.59 -8.98 0.02
CA TYR A 54 0.37 -8.26 0.33
C TYR A 54 0.73 -6.87 0.84
N THR A 55 0.15 -5.85 0.25
CA THR A 55 0.32 -4.47 0.69
C THR A 55 -1.06 -3.88 1.00
N VAL A 56 -1.21 -3.35 2.21
CA VAL A 56 -2.48 -2.81 2.70
C VAL A 56 -2.33 -1.33 2.95
N SER A 57 -3.31 -0.57 2.48
CA SER A 57 -3.55 0.82 2.80
C SER A 57 -5.02 1.01 3.19
N GLU A 58 -5.43 2.21 3.59
CA GLU A 58 -6.84 2.45 3.98
C GLU A 58 -7.83 2.19 2.83
N ARG A 59 -7.33 2.23 1.59
CA ARG A 59 -8.14 2.11 0.38
C ARG A 59 -8.08 0.75 -0.27
N TYR A 60 -6.94 0.07 -0.16
CA TYR A 60 -6.68 -1.15 -0.94
C TYR A 60 -5.87 -2.16 -0.13
N LEU A 61 -6.25 -3.42 -0.27
CA LEU A 61 -5.33 -4.55 -0.12
C LEU A 61 -4.94 -5.01 -1.53
N LYS A 62 -3.66 -4.93 -1.86
CA LYS A 62 -3.09 -5.44 -3.11
C LYS A 62 -2.29 -6.71 -2.86
N MET A 63 -2.29 -7.58 -3.85
CA MET A 63 -1.57 -8.84 -3.87
C MET A 63 -0.68 -8.85 -5.11
N ASN A 64 0.63 -8.97 -4.90
CA ASN A 64 1.59 -9.01 -5.98
C ASN A 64 2.42 -10.28 -5.87
N SER A 65 2.73 -10.92 -7.00
CA SER A 65 3.70 -12.02 -7.05
C SER A 65 5.02 -11.53 -6.47
N PHE A 66 5.60 -12.25 -5.51
CA PHE A 66 6.85 -11.82 -4.89
C PHE A 66 8.02 -11.83 -5.86
N ASN A 67 7.96 -12.67 -6.90
CA ASN A 67 9.05 -12.86 -7.86
C ASN A 67 9.25 -11.65 -8.77
N ASP A 68 8.17 -11.15 -9.36
CA ASP A 68 8.18 -10.10 -10.40
C ASP A 68 7.31 -8.88 -10.05
N LEU A 69 6.61 -8.91 -8.92
CA LEU A 69 5.67 -7.88 -8.45
C LEU A 69 4.46 -7.69 -9.36
N GLU A 70 4.15 -8.62 -10.26
CA GLU A 70 2.92 -8.58 -11.05
C GLU A 70 1.70 -8.63 -10.13
N GLU A 71 0.70 -7.78 -10.38
CA GLU A 71 -0.53 -7.75 -9.57
C GLU A 71 -1.32 -9.03 -9.82
N ILE A 72 -1.51 -9.82 -8.77
CA ILE A 72 -2.34 -11.02 -8.77
C ILE A 72 -3.80 -10.62 -8.56
N ASN A 73 -4.06 -9.73 -7.61
CA ASN A 73 -5.41 -9.28 -7.27
C ASN A 73 -5.41 -7.98 -6.46
N LEU A 74 -6.56 -7.31 -6.41
CA LEU A 74 -6.81 -6.09 -5.65
C LEU A 74 -8.17 -6.14 -4.98
N ILE A 75 -8.20 -5.84 -3.69
CA ILE A 75 -9.42 -5.66 -2.91
C ILE A 75 -9.51 -4.19 -2.53
N LYS A 76 -10.57 -3.54 -2.98
CA LYS A 76 -10.93 -2.19 -2.54
C LYS A 76 -11.54 -2.26 -1.15
N LEU A 77 -10.99 -1.50 -0.20
CA LEU A 77 -11.44 -1.41 1.18
C LEU A 77 -12.28 -0.15 1.43
N GLU A 78 -11.99 0.95 0.71
CA GLU A 78 -12.75 2.19 0.86
C GLU A 78 -14.23 1.99 0.50
N ASN A 79 -15.13 2.59 1.29
CA ASN A 79 -16.58 2.58 1.07
C ASN A 79 -17.23 1.19 0.99
N THR A 80 -16.56 0.13 1.45
CA THR A 80 -17.13 -1.23 1.46
C THR A 80 -18.04 -1.50 2.66
N GLY A 81 -18.06 -0.58 3.64
CA GLY A 81 -19.00 -0.57 4.77
C GLY A 81 -18.96 -1.81 5.68
N LYS A 82 -17.99 -2.73 5.52
CA LYS A 82 -18.05 -4.04 6.17
C LYS A 82 -16.74 -4.71 6.56
N PHE A 83 -15.56 -4.18 6.23
CA PHE A 83 -14.34 -4.97 6.53
C PHE A 83 -13.71 -4.68 7.88
N ILE A 84 -13.58 -3.42 8.32
CA ILE A 84 -13.35 -3.07 9.73
C ILE A 84 -13.96 -1.66 9.88
N GLU A 85 -15.10 -1.54 10.57
CA GLU A 85 -15.40 -0.28 11.25
C GLU A 85 -14.17 -0.02 12.10
N TYR A 86 -13.49 1.11 11.88
CA TYR A 86 -12.46 1.56 12.80
C TYR A 86 -12.97 1.27 14.21
N LEU A 87 -12.16 0.59 15.03
CA LEU A 87 -12.33 0.69 16.47
C LEU A 87 -12.22 2.18 16.76
N GLU A 88 -13.33 2.89 16.66
CA GLU A 88 -13.41 4.28 17.05
C GLU A 88 -13.00 4.27 18.52
N GLU A 89 -11.89 4.95 18.81
CA GLU A 89 -11.40 5.14 20.18
C GLU A 89 -12.48 5.80 21.08
N GLU A 90 -13.62 6.22 20.53
CA GLU A 90 -14.80 6.68 21.25
C GLU A 90 -15.46 5.62 22.15
N ILE A 91 -15.15 4.32 22.04
CA ILE A 91 -15.67 3.31 22.98
C ILE A 91 -14.89 3.25 24.31
N LEU A 92 -13.83 4.06 24.49
CA LEU A 92 -13.00 4.06 25.71
C LEU A 92 -13.00 5.39 26.51
N ARG A 93 -14.04 6.22 26.40
CA ARG A 93 -14.23 7.37 27.31
C ARG A 93 -15.56 7.37 28.05
#